data_AF-A0AAU1GZT6-F1
#
_entry.id   AF-A0AAU1GZT6-F1
#
_cell.length_a   1.000
_cell.length_b   1.000
_cell.length_c   1.000
_cell.angle_alpha   90.00
_cell.angle_beta   90.00
_cell.angle_gamma   90.00
#
_symmetry.space_group_name_H-M   'P 1'
#
loop_
_entity.id
_entity.type
_entity.pdbx_description
1 polymer ?
#
loop_
_entity_poly.entity_id
_entity_poly.type
_entity_poly.pdbx_seq_one_letter_code
_entity_poly.pdbx_strand_id
1 'polypeptide(L)'
;MVDLLRVLGPSGSCIAALAAFVVSVLVWRRSRLTARLEIVRGLHAELVSESAAKDRHTLGSLHWQNREINRGGTERGEVMCAYFAMLWRFERLHAGRKVLLEGANGRRDVALRMLDEQVYTHVAEYVCTFSVIKDKLTNSNKDDTVFDGAYLNAFKQLRTSLAETFSDPEKRARLGVHANNTEKCSCKCHEVSAKPPLPPQRPFTLA
;
A
#
# COMPACT_ATOMS: atom_id res chain seq x y z
N MET A 1 -11.98 68.39 4.80
CA MET A 1 -12.45 67.31 3.89
C MET A 1 -11.29 66.53 3.25
N VAL A 2 -10.16 67.17 2.92
CA VAL A 2 -8.97 66.53 2.33
C VAL A 2 -8.23 65.59 3.30
N ASP A 3 -8.22 65.89 4.61
CA ASP A 3 -7.50 65.05 5.59
C ASP A 3 -8.23 63.75 5.97
N LEU A 4 -9.57 63.70 5.82
CA LEU A 4 -10.34 62.47 6.06
C LEU A 4 -10.05 61.42 4.96
N LEU A 5 -9.84 61.86 3.73
CA LEU A 5 -9.50 61.02 2.58
C LEU A 5 -8.06 60.48 2.66
N ARG A 6 -7.12 61.23 3.29
CA ARG A 6 -5.73 60.79 3.50
C ARG A 6 -5.57 59.68 4.54
N VAL A 7 -6.48 59.57 5.50
CA VAL A 7 -6.48 58.50 6.52
C VAL A 7 -7.27 57.27 6.06
N LEU A 8 -8.31 57.47 5.23
CA LEU A 8 -9.13 56.37 4.69
C LEU A 8 -8.43 55.56 3.59
N GLY A 9 -7.60 56.17 2.75
CA GLY A 9 -6.85 55.48 1.68
C GLY A 9 -5.91 54.37 2.19
N PRO A 10 -5.01 54.65 3.15
CA PRO A 10 -4.12 53.64 3.73
C PRO A 10 -4.89 52.55 4.48
N SER A 11 -5.89 52.94 5.26
CA SER A 11 -6.69 52.02 6.08
C SER A 11 -7.46 50.99 5.23
N GLY A 12 -8.07 51.44 4.12
CA GLY A 12 -8.75 50.55 3.17
C GLY A 12 -7.79 49.57 2.48
N SER A 13 -6.58 50.04 2.14
CA SER A 13 -5.55 49.18 1.54
C SER A 13 -5.01 48.12 2.50
N CYS A 14 -4.86 48.44 3.78
CA CYS A 14 -4.45 47.48 4.82
C CYS A 14 -5.51 46.41 5.05
N ILE A 15 -6.80 46.79 5.08
CA ILE A 15 -7.91 45.83 5.21
C ILE A 15 -7.97 44.91 4.00
N ALA A 16 -7.85 45.45 2.79
CA ALA A 16 -7.82 44.66 1.56
C ALA A 16 -6.62 43.69 1.53
N ALA A 17 -5.44 44.15 1.96
CA ALA A 17 -4.23 43.33 2.03
C ALA A 17 -4.37 42.19 3.06
N LEU A 18 -4.93 42.46 4.24
CA LEU A 18 -5.21 41.43 5.25
C LEU A 18 -6.24 40.41 4.74
N ALA A 19 -7.32 40.88 4.12
CA ALA A 19 -8.32 40.00 3.53
C ALA A 19 -7.72 39.12 2.43
N ALA A 20 -6.93 39.70 1.52
CA ALA A 20 -6.22 38.98 0.47
C ALA A 20 -5.26 37.94 1.06
N PHE A 21 -4.48 38.32 2.08
CA PHE A 21 -3.58 37.41 2.78
C PHE A 21 -4.32 36.21 3.40
N VAL A 22 -5.44 36.46 4.09
CA VAL A 22 -6.27 35.39 4.67
C VAL A 22 -6.79 34.46 3.58
N VAL A 23 -7.33 35.00 2.48
CA VAL A 23 -7.80 34.19 1.35
C VAL A 23 -6.66 33.38 0.73
N SER A 24 -5.50 33.98 0.49
CA SER A 24 -4.32 33.29 -0.05
C SER A 24 -3.86 32.15 0.85
N VAL A 25 -3.84 32.36 2.17
CA VAL A 25 -3.51 31.30 3.15
C VAL A 25 -4.53 30.16 3.11
N LEU A 26 -5.83 30.48 3.01
CA LEU A 26 -6.89 29.46 2.92
C LEU A 26 -6.80 28.66 1.62
N VAL A 27 -6.59 29.33 0.49
CA VAL A 27 -6.41 28.70 -0.83
C VAL A 27 -5.17 27.81 -0.83
N TRP A 28 -4.04 28.29 -0.30
CA TRP A 28 -2.81 27.50 -0.19
C TRP A 28 -3.01 26.25 0.67
N ARG A 29 -3.66 26.38 1.84
CA ARG A 29 -3.99 25.24 2.72
C ARG A 29 -4.87 24.21 2.01
N ARG A 30 -5.90 24.67 1.29
CA ARG A 30 -6.81 23.78 0.54
C ARG A 30 -6.10 23.09 -0.61
N SER A 31 -5.32 23.82 -1.41
CA SER A 31 -4.54 23.28 -2.52
C SER A 31 -3.55 22.21 -2.03
N ARG A 32 -2.84 22.47 -0.93
CA ARG A 32 -1.93 21.49 -0.32
C ARG A 32 -2.66 20.23 0.14
N LEU A 33 -3.83 20.35 0.76
CA LEU A 33 -4.63 19.18 1.16
C LEU A 33 -5.12 18.40 -0.07
N THR A 34 -5.61 19.08 -1.11
CA THR A 34 -6.05 18.44 -2.36
C THR A 34 -4.92 17.64 -3.00
N ALA A 35 -3.74 18.24 -3.18
CA ALA A 35 -2.59 17.57 -3.77
C ALA A 35 -2.16 16.34 -2.97
N ARG A 36 -2.22 16.42 -1.64
CA ARG A 36 -1.93 15.27 -0.76
C ARG A 36 -2.97 14.17 -0.92
N LEU A 37 -4.26 14.50 -0.99
CA LEU A 37 -5.32 13.52 -1.23
C LEU A 37 -5.25 12.90 -2.63
N GLU A 38 -4.76 13.62 -3.64
CA GLU A 38 -4.48 13.06 -4.96
C GLU A 38 -3.36 12.01 -4.91
N ILE A 39 -2.28 12.27 -4.17
CA ILE A 39 -1.24 11.25 -3.92
C ILE A 39 -1.84 10.02 -3.25
N VAL A 40 -2.67 10.19 -2.21
CA VAL A 40 -3.35 9.07 -1.53
C VAL A 40 -4.20 8.26 -2.51
N ARG A 41 -5.01 8.94 -3.34
CA ARG A 41 -5.84 8.27 -4.36
C ARG A 41 -4.99 7.52 -5.37
N GLY A 42 -3.88 8.10 -5.83
CA GLY A 42 -2.96 7.45 -6.77
C GLY A 42 -2.35 6.18 -6.18
N LEU A 43 -1.81 6.26 -4.96
CA LEU A 43 -1.21 5.11 -4.27
C LEU A 43 -2.24 4.00 -4.01
N HIS A 44 -3.46 4.35 -3.59
CA HIS A 44 -4.52 3.38 -3.41
C HIS A 44 -4.98 2.77 -4.76
N ALA A 45 -5.12 3.60 -5.80
CA ALA A 45 -5.51 3.16 -7.14
C ALA A 45 -4.55 2.13 -7.73
N GLU A 46 -3.25 2.23 -7.46
CA GLU A 46 -2.27 1.22 -7.88
C GLU A 46 -2.56 -0.16 -7.29
N LEU A 47 -2.96 -0.23 -6.01
CA LEU A 47 -3.28 -1.47 -5.30
C LEU A 47 -4.62 -2.09 -5.72
N VAL A 48 -5.56 -1.25 -6.17
CA VAL A 48 -6.89 -1.69 -6.62
C VAL A 48 -7.03 -1.73 -8.15
N SER A 49 -5.96 -1.49 -8.89
CA SER A 49 -5.94 -1.60 -10.35
C SER A 49 -6.25 -3.01 -10.83
N GLU A 50 -6.71 -3.15 -12.08
CA GLU A 50 -6.96 -4.45 -12.70
C GLU A 50 -5.71 -5.34 -12.70
N SER A 51 -4.54 -4.76 -13.02
CA SER A 51 -3.26 -5.47 -12.95
C SER A 51 -2.96 -6.01 -11.55
N ALA A 52 -3.19 -5.20 -10.51
CA ALA A 52 -3.01 -5.62 -9.13
C ALA A 52 -4.06 -6.65 -8.70
N ALA A 53 -5.30 -6.56 -9.20
CA ALA A 53 -6.32 -7.58 -8.95
C ALA A 53 -5.91 -8.93 -9.54
N LYS A 54 -5.37 -8.95 -10.76
CA LYS A 54 -4.83 -10.17 -11.39
C LYS A 54 -3.67 -10.77 -10.59
N ASP A 55 -2.67 -9.96 -10.25
CA ASP A 55 -1.52 -10.43 -9.47
C ASP A 55 -1.96 -10.94 -8.09
N ARG A 56 -2.88 -10.22 -7.42
CA ARG A 56 -3.46 -10.65 -6.15
C ARG A 56 -4.23 -11.96 -6.27
N HIS A 57 -4.97 -12.16 -7.36
CA HIS A 57 -5.67 -13.41 -7.59
C HIS A 57 -4.70 -14.58 -7.80
N THR A 58 -3.65 -14.40 -8.59
CA THR A 58 -2.61 -15.42 -8.81
C THR A 58 -1.96 -15.84 -7.51
N LEU A 59 -1.50 -14.87 -6.69
CA LEU A 59 -0.84 -15.17 -5.42
C LEU A 59 -1.81 -15.66 -4.36
N GLY A 60 -2.97 -15.02 -4.24
CA GLY A 60 -3.99 -15.34 -3.25
C GLY A 60 -4.56 -16.74 -3.45
N SER A 61 -4.86 -17.13 -4.69
CA SER A 61 -5.36 -18.48 -4.97
C SER A 61 -4.36 -19.55 -4.56
N LEU A 62 -3.07 -19.38 -4.87
CA LEU A 62 -2.01 -20.29 -4.45
C LEU A 62 -1.81 -20.34 -2.93
N HIS A 63 -1.88 -19.18 -2.27
CA HIS A 63 -1.76 -19.10 -0.82
C HIS A 63 -2.92 -19.82 -0.13
N TRP A 64 -4.17 -19.47 -0.47
CA TRP A 64 -5.38 -20.00 0.17
C TRP A 64 -5.75 -21.43 -0.22
N GLN A 65 -5.41 -21.89 -1.43
CA GLN A 65 -5.59 -23.30 -1.81
C GLN A 65 -4.52 -24.21 -1.21
N ASN A 66 -3.49 -23.62 -0.61
CA ASN A 66 -2.34 -24.32 -0.06
C ASN A 66 -1.76 -25.39 -1.00
N ARG A 67 -1.76 -25.11 -2.32
CA ARG A 67 -1.23 -26.04 -3.33
C ARG A 67 0.20 -25.66 -3.75
N GLU A 68 0.92 -26.64 -4.25
CA GLU A 68 2.24 -26.43 -4.86
C GLU A 68 2.14 -25.73 -6.23
N ILE A 69 3.23 -25.10 -6.62
CA ILE A 69 3.42 -24.53 -7.97
C ILE A 69 3.80 -25.69 -8.91
N ASN A 70 3.09 -25.81 -10.02
CA ASN A 70 3.41 -26.79 -11.03
C ASN A 70 4.77 -26.45 -11.66
N ARG A 71 5.66 -27.44 -11.68
CA ARG A 71 6.98 -27.32 -12.31
C ARG A 71 6.89 -27.32 -13.83
N GLY A 72 5.86 -27.95 -14.39
CA GLY A 72 5.61 -27.98 -15.82
C GLY A 72 4.83 -26.74 -16.28
N GLY A 73 5.26 -26.15 -17.40
CA GLY A 73 4.57 -25.03 -18.05
C GLY A 73 5.00 -23.64 -17.58
N THR A 74 4.12 -22.65 -17.77
CA THR A 74 4.41 -21.22 -17.53
C THR A 74 4.07 -20.74 -16.11
N GLU A 75 3.38 -21.57 -15.31
CA GLU A 75 2.83 -21.16 -14.01
C GLU A 75 3.90 -20.58 -13.08
N ARG A 76 5.05 -21.25 -12.94
CA ARG A 76 6.14 -20.75 -12.08
C ARG A 76 6.56 -19.32 -12.49
N GLY A 77 6.68 -19.05 -13.79
CA GLY A 77 7.04 -17.73 -14.31
C GLY A 77 5.97 -16.69 -14.00
N GLU A 78 4.70 -17.04 -14.20
CA GLU A 78 3.55 -16.17 -13.90
C GLU A 78 3.47 -15.81 -12.42
N VAL A 79 3.69 -16.77 -11.53
CA VAL A 79 3.71 -16.56 -10.07
C VAL A 79 4.90 -15.69 -9.67
N MET A 80 6.07 -15.90 -10.26
CA MET A 80 7.25 -15.09 -9.99
C MET A 80 7.03 -13.63 -10.42
N CYS A 81 6.45 -13.41 -11.60
CA CYS A 81 6.06 -12.08 -12.07
C CYS A 81 5.07 -11.41 -11.13
N ALA A 82 3.99 -12.09 -10.74
CA ALA A 82 2.99 -11.55 -9.82
C ALA A 82 3.60 -11.24 -8.44
N TYR A 83 4.49 -12.10 -7.94
CA TYR A 83 5.20 -11.94 -6.66
C TYR A 83 6.00 -10.64 -6.63
N PHE A 84 6.88 -10.43 -7.62
CA PHE A 84 7.68 -9.20 -7.70
C PHE A 84 6.84 -7.97 -8.02
N ALA A 85 5.79 -8.10 -8.85
CA ALA A 85 4.90 -6.99 -9.14
C ALA A 85 4.16 -6.50 -7.89
N MET A 86 3.72 -7.40 -7.01
CA MET A 86 3.12 -7.00 -5.72
C MET A 86 4.14 -6.41 -4.76
N LEU A 87 5.34 -7.00 -4.66
CA LEU A 87 6.42 -6.42 -3.85
C LEU A 87 6.77 -4.99 -4.28
N TRP A 88 6.89 -4.75 -5.59
CA TRP A 88 7.12 -3.40 -6.13
C TRP A 88 5.99 -2.45 -5.74
N ARG A 89 4.72 -2.84 -5.92
CA ARG A 89 3.59 -1.97 -5.53
C ARG A 89 3.65 -1.58 -4.05
N PHE A 90 4.04 -2.49 -3.16
CA PHE A 90 4.23 -2.15 -1.75
C PHE A 90 5.46 -1.29 -1.48
N GLU A 91 6.55 -1.43 -2.23
CA GLU A 91 7.68 -0.52 -2.17
C GLU A 91 7.27 0.91 -2.58
N ARG A 92 6.53 1.06 -3.67
CA ARG A 92 5.97 2.36 -4.10
C ARG A 92 5.04 2.94 -3.06
N LEU A 93 4.17 2.12 -2.46
CA LEU A 93 3.31 2.54 -1.36
C LEU A 93 4.13 3.07 -0.18
N HIS A 94 5.19 2.34 0.20
CA HIS A 94 6.08 2.76 1.28
C HIS A 94 6.80 4.08 0.97
N ALA A 95 7.33 4.24 -0.24
CA ALA A 95 7.97 5.47 -0.69
C ALA A 95 6.97 6.65 -0.69
N GLY A 96 5.77 6.46 -1.25
CA GLY A 96 4.72 7.48 -1.26
C GLY A 96 4.26 7.87 0.15
N ARG A 97 4.18 6.89 1.06
CA ARG A 97 3.88 7.10 2.47
C ARG A 97 4.95 7.96 3.17
N LYS A 98 6.24 7.70 2.90
CA LYS A 98 7.35 8.52 3.41
C LYS A 98 7.25 9.96 2.93
N VAL A 99 6.99 10.17 1.64
CA VAL A 99 6.80 11.52 1.06
C VAL A 99 5.64 12.26 1.73
N LEU A 100 4.51 11.58 1.97
CA LEU A 100 3.37 12.17 2.67
C LEU A 100 3.73 12.55 4.12
N LEU A 101 4.48 11.72 4.82
CA LEU A 101 4.92 11.97 6.20
C LEU A 101 5.92 13.13 6.29
N GLU A 102 6.94 13.14 5.44
CA GLU A 102 7.94 14.21 5.33
C GLU A 102 7.27 15.55 4.97
N GLY A 103 6.35 15.53 4.00
CA GLY A 103 5.54 16.68 3.60
C GLY A 103 4.62 17.21 4.70
N ALA A 104 4.49 16.54 5.84
CA ALA A 104 3.74 16.99 7.01
C ALA A 104 4.65 17.23 8.24
N ASN A 105 5.97 17.31 8.06
CA ASN A 105 6.99 17.43 9.09
C ASN A 105 6.87 16.31 10.15
N GLY A 106 6.66 15.07 9.70
CA GLY A 106 6.51 13.92 10.58
C GLY A 106 5.14 13.79 11.26
N ARG A 107 4.21 14.74 11.02
CA ARG A 107 2.86 14.67 11.59
C ARG A 107 1.94 13.82 10.72
N ARG A 108 1.09 13.02 11.37
CA ARG A 108 0.05 12.23 10.69
C ARG A 108 -1.21 13.07 10.48
N ASP A 109 -1.29 13.71 9.33
CA ASP A 109 -2.45 14.50 8.93
C ASP A 109 -3.59 13.64 8.35
N VAL A 110 -4.67 14.30 7.92
CA VAL A 110 -5.87 13.63 7.40
C VAL A 110 -5.55 12.71 6.22
N ALA A 111 -4.73 13.17 5.27
CA ALA A 111 -4.39 12.40 4.08
C ALA A 111 -3.62 11.11 4.44
N LEU A 112 -2.61 11.21 5.31
CA LEU A 112 -1.83 10.03 5.69
C LEU A 112 -2.67 9.02 6.48
N ARG A 113 -3.56 9.47 7.38
CA ARG A 113 -4.48 8.58 8.10
C ARG A 113 -5.45 7.87 7.15
N MET A 114 -5.97 8.58 6.16
CA MET A 114 -6.84 7.98 5.14
C MET A 114 -6.12 6.89 4.35
N LEU A 115 -4.88 7.16 3.93
CA LEU A 115 -4.06 6.15 3.25
C LEU A 115 -3.83 4.93 4.13
N ASP A 116 -3.36 5.15 5.37
CA ASP A 116 -3.03 4.08 6.32
C ASP A 116 -4.23 3.15 6.55
N GLU A 117 -5.43 3.71 6.74
CA GLU A 117 -6.66 2.93 6.87
C GLU A 117 -7.05 2.17 5.59
N GLN A 118 -6.92 2.80 4.41
CA GLN A 118 -7.26 2.17 3.13
C GLN A 118 -6.34 1.00 2.78
N VAL A 119 -5.06 1.10 3.10
CA VAL A 119 -4.07 0.09 2.70
C VAL A 119 -3.84 -0.99 3.75
N TYR A 120 -4.35 -0.80 4.97
CA TYR A 120 -4.20 -1.72 6.08
C TYR A 120 -4.48 -3.18 5.69
N THR A 121 -5.67 -3.45 5.13
CA THR A 121 -6.07 -4.81 4.77
C THR A 121 -5.14 -5.41 3.72
N HIS A 122 -4.76 -4.62 2.71
CA HIS A 122 -3.84 -5.07 1.66
C HIS A 122 -2.47 -5.44 2.20
N VAL A 123 -1.93 -4.66 3.13
CA VAL A 123 -0.63 -4.97 3.75
C VAL A 123 -0.74 -6.19 4.66
N ALA A 124 -1.79 -6.27 5.48
CA ALA A 124 -2.01 -7.37 6.42
C ALA A 124 -2.15 -8.72 5.72
N GLU A 125 -2.90 -8.81 4.62
CA GLU A 125 -3.03 -10.03 3.81
C GLU A 125 -1.68 -10.54 3.27
N TYR A 126 -0.76 -9.63 2.98
CA TYR A 126 0.51 -9.95 2.34
C TYR A 126 1.65 -10.29 3.30
N VAL A 127 1.43 -10.12 4.61
CA VAL A 127 2.39 -10.51 5.65
C VAL A 127 2.78 -11.98 5.53
N CYS A 128 1.79 -12.88 5.44
CA CYS A 128 2.02 -14.31 5.29
C CYS A 128 2.20 -14.73 3.83
N THR A 129 1.42 -14.12 2.92
CA THR A 129 1.41 -14.46 1.49
C THR A 129 2.81 -14.45 0.91
N PHE A 130 3.61 -13.40 1.16
CA PHE A 130 4.96 -13.34 0.58
C PHE A 130 5.91 -14.44 1.07
N SER A 131 5.85 -14.81 2.36
CA SER A 131 6.68 -15.91 2.86
C SER A 131 6.27 -17.23 2.21
N VAL A 132 4.97 -17.54 2.24
CA VAL A 132 4.45 -18.80 1.69
C VAL A 132 4.71 -18.93 0.20
N ILE A 133 4.48 -17.87 -0.57
CA ILE A 133 4.74 -17.90 -2.02
C ILE A 133 6.23 -18.04 -2.31
N LYS A 134 7.11 -17.39 -1.56
CA LYS A 134 8.55 -17.53 -1.74
C LYS A 134 9.01 -18.98 -1.51
N ASP A 135 8.52 -19.60 -0.44
CA ASP A 135 8.82 -20.99 -0.12
C ASP A 135 8.35 -21.91 -1.25
N LYS A 136 7.13 -21.71 -1.75
CA LYS A 136 6.58 -22.47 -2.90
C LYS A 136 7.39 -22.26 -4.19
N LEU A 137 7.78 -21.03 -4.51
CA LEU A 137 8.63 -20.75 -5.66
C LEU A 137 9.99 -21.44 -5.55
N THR A 138 10.61 -21.40 -4.37
CA THR A 138 11.89 -22.06 -4.09
C THR A 138 11.79 -23.59 -4.16
N ASN A 139 10.70 -24.17 -3.66
CA ASN A 139 10.45 -25.62 -3.73
C ASN A 139 10.09 -26.09 -5.14
N SER A 140 9.52 -25.22 -5.96
CA SER A 140 9.18 -25.52 -7.36
C SER A 140 10.42 -25.71 -8.23
N ASN A 141 11.50 -24.98 -7.98
CA ASN A 141 12.79 -25.20 -8.64
C ASN A 141 13.94 -24.84 -7.69
N LYS A 142 14.64 -25.85 -7.17
CA LYS A 142 15.73 -25.66 -6.20
C LYS A 142 16.98 -25.03 -6.81
N ASP A 143 17.16 -25.16 -8.13
CA ASP A 143 18.30 -24.61 -8.85
C ASP A 143 18.11 -23.12 -9.21
N ASP A 144 16.87 -22.61 -9.07
CA ASP A 144 16.50 -21.22 -9.31
C ASP A 144 15.79 -20.64 -8.08
N THR A 145 16.58 -20.31 -7.06
CA THR A 145 16.07 -19.78 -5.79
C THR A 145 15.61 -18.33 -5.92
N VAL A 146 14.53 -17.97 -5.22
CA VAL A 146 14.00 -16.60 -5.24
C VAL A 146 14.83 -15.67 -4.35
N PHE A 147 15.41 -14.63 -4.95
CA PHE A 147 16.11 -13.56 -4.25
C PHE A 147 15.28 -12.27 -4.24
N ASP A 148 14.69 -11.93 -3.09
CA ASP A 148 13.80 -10.76 -2.98
C ASP A 148 14.56 -9.42 -2.81
N GLY A 149 15.88 -9.47 -2.53
CA GLY A 149 16.72 -8.30 -2.35
C GLY A 149 16.15 -7.23 -1.41
N ALA A 150 16.15 -5.98 -1.87
CA ALA A 150 15.66 -4.83 -1.12
C ALA A 150 14.12 -4.77 -1.03
N TYR A 151 13.40 -5.45 -1.93
CA TYR A 151 11.93 -5.34 -2.04
C TYR A 151 11.22 -5.88 -0.80
N LEU A 152 11.64 -7.05 -0.31
CA LEU A 152 11.06 -7.61 0.92
C LEU A 152 11.39 -6.73 2.14
N ASN A 153 12.56 -6.08 2.16
CA ASN A 153 12.93 -5.16 3.23
C ASN A 153 12.05 -3.89 3.21
N ALA A 154 11.73 -3.36 2.02
CA ALA A 154 10.79 -2.26 1.89
C ALA A 154 9.40 -2.65 2.44
N PHE A 155 8.91 -3.85 2.13
CA PHE A 155 7.64 -4.35 2.68
C PHE A 155 7.68 -4.56 4.21
N LYS A 156 8.82 -5.01 4.77
CA LYS A 156 9.03 -5.05 6.23
C LYS A 156 9.00 -3.66 6.86
N GLN A 157 9.64 -2.67 6.25
CA GLN A 157 9.62 -1.29 6.76
C GLN A 157 8.21 -0.68 6.67
N LEU A 158 7.48 -0.97 5.58
CA LEU A 158 6.08 -0.58 5.43
C LEU A 158 5.23 -1.14 6.57
N ARG A 159 5.26 -2.45 6.83
CA ARG A 159 4.42 -3.06 7.88
C ARG A 159 4.74 -2.49 9.25
N THR A 160 6.02 -2.31 9.59
CA THR A 160 6.44 -1.79 10.90
C THR A 160 5.96 -0.36 11.07
N SER A 161 6.23 0.50 10.08
CA SER A 161 5.84 1.91 10.13
C SER A 161 4.33 2.13 10.04
N LEU A 162 3.58 1.17 9.49
CA LEU A 162 2.12 1.14 9.48
C LEU A 162 1.55 0.58 10.80
N ALA A 163 2.18 -0.42 11.41
CA ALA A 163 1.76 -0.91 12.73
C ALA A 163 1.86 0.20 13.80
N GLU A 164 2.84 1.08 13.70
CA GLU A 164 3.00 2.26 14.57
C GLU A 164 1.88 3.31 14.44
N THR A 165 0.97 3.19 13.47
CA THR A 165 -0.13 4.14 13.26
C THR A 165 -1.39 3.75 14.00
N PHE A 166 -1.59 2.46 14.23
CA PHE A 166 -2.80 1.93 14.81
C PHE A 166 -2.66 1.82 16.32
N SER A 167 -3.62 2.37 17.06
CA SER A 167 -3.73 2.15 18.50
C SER A 167 -4.34 0.79 18.82
N ASP A 168 -5.13 0.25 17.88
CA ASP A 168 -5.79 -1.06 18.00
C ASP A 168 -4.75 -2.19 18.06
N PRO A 169 -4.64 -2.91 19.18
CA PRO A 169 -3.69 -4.02 19.33
C PRO A 169 -3.89 -5.13 18.31
N GLU A 170 -5.12 -5.39 17.87
CA GLU A 170 -5.41 -6.44 16.88
C GLU A 170 -4.87 -6.05 15.50
N LYS A 171 -5.11 -4.79 15.07
CA LYS A 171 -4.54 -4.28 13.81
C LYS A 171 -3.01 -4.34 13.82
N ARG A 172 -2.40 -3.95 14.94
CA ARG A 172 -0.94 -4.02 15.12
C ARG A 172 -0.43 -5.46 15.02
N ALA A 173 -1.12 -6.39 15.68
CA ALA A 173 -0.73 -7.80 15.69
C ALA A 173 -0.78 -8.41 14.28
N ARG A 174 -1.82 -8.09 13.49
CA ARG A 174 -1.97 -8.55 12.10
C ARG A 174 -0.93 -8.00 11.12
N LEU A 175 -0.28 -6.88 11.46
CA LEU A 175 0.86 -6.33 10.71
C LEU A 175 2.22 -6.85 11.21
N GLY A 176 2.23 -7.65 12.26
CA GLY A 176 3.43 -8.25 12.84
C GLY A 176 4.08 -9.31 11.95
N VAL A 177 5.19 -9.89 12.41
CA VAL A 177 5.83 -11.00 11.69
C VAL A 177 5.15 -12.30 12.07
N HIS A 178 4.45 -12.92 11.13
CA HIS A 178 4.03 -14.31 11.21
C HIS A 178 5.13 -15.18 10.59
N ALA A 179 6.19 -15.44 11.36
CA ALA A 179 7.19 -16.42 10.97
C ALA A 179 6.68 -17.81 11.38
N ASN A 180 6.52 -18.67 10.37
CA ASN A 180 6.18 -20.09 10.44
C ASN A 180 4.69 -20.46 10.33
N ASN A 181 4.46 -21.44 9.44
CA ASN A 181 3.28 -22.33 9.31
C ASN A 181 2.90 -23.10 10.59
N THR A 182 3.37 -22.68 11.77
CA THR A 182 3.23 -23.43 13.03
C THR A 182 2.48 -22.58 14.04
N GLU A 183 1.29 -23.02 14.45
CA GLU A 183 0.52 -22.70 15.70
C GLU A 183 0.36 -21.23 16.17
N LYS A 184 1.07 -20.26 15.56
CA LYS A 184 1.21 -18.86 15.98
C LYS A 184 0.81 -17.87 14.89
N CYS A 185 0.42 -18.32 13.69
CA CYS A 185 -0.28 -17.39 12.80
C CYS A 185 -1.70 -17.20 13.29
N SER A 186 -2.07 -15.96 13.58
CA SER A 186 -3.46 -15.57 13.84
C SER A 186 -4.33 -15.58 12.58
N CYS A 187 -3.76 -15.96 11.43
CA CYS A 187 -4.41 -15.97 10.14
C CYS A 187 -4.96 -17.37 9.83
N LYS A 188 -6.25 -17.45 9.48
CA LYS A 188 -6.94 -18.71 9.13
C LYS A 188 -6.40 -19.41 7.88
N CYS A 189 -5.51 -18.78 7.12
CA CYS A 189 -5.00 -19.34 5.85
C CYS A 189 -4.13 -20.60 6.03
N HIS A 190 -3.60 -20.87 7.22
CA HIS A 190 -2.83 -22.09 7.50
C HIS A 190 -3.67 -23.26 8.02
N GLU A 191 -4.96 -23.04 8.32
CA GLU A 191 -5.90 -24.11 8.70
C GLU A 191 -6.43 -24.87 7.47
N VAL A 192 -6.10 -24.41 6.25
CA VAL A 192 -6.68 -24.93 5.01
C VAL A 192 -5.87 -26.11 4.46
N SER A 193 -6.52 -27.27 4.32
CA SER A 193 -5.96 -28.45 3.67
C SER A 193 -5.61 -28.16 2.20
N ALA A 194 -4.47 -28.68 1.76
CA ALA A 194 -4.00 -28.54 0.38
C ALA A 194 -5.04 -29.06 -0.62
N LYS A 195 -5.37 -28.24 -1.63
CA LYS A 195 -6.24 -28.63 -2.74
C LYS A 195 -5.40 -29.09 -3.94
N PRO A 196 -5.93 -30.00 -4.78
CA PRO A 196 -5.25 -30.38 -6.02
C PRO A 196 -5.07 -29.16 -6.95
N PRO A 197 -4.04 -29.16 -7.83
CA PRO A 197 -3.80 -28.07 -8.77
C PRO A 197 -5.03 -27.77 -9.63
N LEU A 198 -5.29 -26.50 -9.88
CA LEU A 198 -6.34 -26.11 -10.81
C LEU A 198 -5.96 -26.57 -12.22
N PRO A 199 -6.91 -27.08 -13.02
CA PRO A 199 -6.66 -27.29 -14.44
C PRO A 199 -6.31 -25.96 -15.12
N PRO A 200 -5.58 -25.99 -16.26
CA PRO A 200 -5.20 -24.78 -16.99
C PRO A 200 -6.45 -23.91 -17.24
N GLN A 201 -6.46 -22.70 -16.67
CA GLN A 201 -7.58 -21.79 -16.88
C GLN A 201 -7.51 -21.28 -18.31
N ARG A 202 -8.60 -21.42 -19.08
CA ARG A 202 -8.67 -20.85 -20.43
C ARG A 202 -8.45 -19.33 -20.32
N PRO A 203 -7.70 -18.71 -21.24
CA PRO A 203 -7.54 -17.27 -21.23
C PRO A 203 -8.91 -16.61 -21.27
N PHE A 204 -9.11 -15.62 -20.40
CA PHE A 204 -10.32 -14.83 -20.34
C PHE A 204 -10.41 -14.00 -21.63
N THR A 205 -11.13 -14.49 -22.63
CA THR A 205 -11.45 -13.71 -23.82
C THR A 205 -12.58 -12.75 -23.47
N LEU A 206 -12.26 -11.46 -23.36
CA LEU A 206 -13.25 -10.40 -23.42
C LEU A 206 -13.93 -10.48 -24.79
N ALA A 207 -15.22 -10.79 -24.80
CA ALA A 207 -16.08 -10.68 -25.97
C ALA A 207 -16.51 -9.22 -26.16
#